data_AF-A0A0F8XCW2-F1
#
_entry.id   AF-A0A0F8XCW2-F1
#
_cell.length_a   1.000
_cell.length_b   1.000
_cell.length_c   1.000
_cell.angle_alpha   90.00
_cell.angle_beta   90.00
_cell.angle_gamma   90.00
#
_symmetry.space_group_name_H-M   'P 1'
#
loop_
_entity.id
_entity.type
_entity.pdbx_description
1 polymer ?
#
loop_
_entity_poly.entity_id
_entity_poly.type
_entity_poly.pdbx_seq_one_letter_code
_entity_poly.pdbx_strand_id
1 'polypeptide(L)'
;MVIKEISKLIGRDLRKFDIEFLDNNLDNYEFIYIIQDDNVIYIGLNFSYGKVSETDRQKVENSLTNLKNLKGFSVRYKEIDEVPDFIRNFKDLESLNLKQNNLK
;
A
#
# COMPACT_ATOMS: atom_id res chain seq x y z
N MET A 1 -15.50 -0.25 -1.46
CA MET A 1 -14.38 -0.46 -2.41
C MET A 1 -13.15 0.00 -1.67
N VAL A 2 -12.19 -0.90 -1.47
CA VAL A 2 -11.01 -0.72 -0.58
C VAL A 2 -10.35 0.65 -0.76
N ILE A 3 -10.18 1.12 -1.99
CA ILE A 3 -9.59 2.44 -2.29
C ILE A 3 -10.37 3.59 -1.64
N LYS A 4 -11.70 3.60 -1.71
CA LYS A 4 -12.54 4.66 -1.08
C LYS A 4 -12.44 4.64 0.44
N GLU A 5 -12.33 3.45 1.03
CA GLU A 5 -12.17 3.28 2.47
C GLU A 5 -10.80 3.81 2.92
N ILE A 6 -9.73 3.43 2.22
CA ILE A 6 -8.39 3.95 2.49
C ILE A 6 -8.36 5.46 2.30
N SER A 7 -8.90 6.01 1.19
CA SER A 7 -8.93 7.46 0.95
C SER A 7 -9.60 8.21 2.11
N LYS A 8 -10.72 7.69 2.64
CA LYS A 8 -11.42 8.27 3.79
C LYS A 8 -10.58 8.20 5.06
N LEU A 9 -9.87 7.10 5.30
CA LEU A 9 -9.00 6.93 6.47
C LEU A 9 -7.82 7.90 6.44
N ILE A 10 -7.21 8.11 5.28
CA ILE A 10 -6.01 8.95 5.14
C ILE A 10 -6.33 10.42 4.83
N GLY A 11 -7.60 10.75 4.63
CA GLY A 11 -8.08 12.11 4.33
C GLY A 11 -7.60 12.66 2.99
N ARG A 12 -7.27 11.79 2.02
CA ARG A 12 -6.80 12.16 0.68
C ARG A 12 -7.06 11.02 -0.31
N ASP A 13 -7.16 11.35 -1.59
CA ASP A 13 -7.39 10.36 -2.63
C ASP A 13 -6.13 9.61 -3.04
N LEU A 14 -6.28 8.32 -3.33
CA LEU A 14 -5.27 7.55 -4.05
C LEU A 14 -5.41 7.82 -5.54
N ARG A 15 -4.27 7.98 -6.23
CA ARG A 15 -4.22 8.19 -7.67
C ARG A 15 -4.15 6.86 -8.41
N LYS A 16 -5.02 6.68 -9.41
CA LYS A 16 -4.98 5.52 -10.30
C LYS A 16 -3.88 5.74 -11.35
N PHE A 17 -3.07 4.71 -11.58
CA PHE A 17 -2.09 4.68 -12.67
C PHE A 17 -2.24 3.41 -13.51
N ASP A 18 -1.67 3.45 -14.71
CA ASP A 18 -1.57 2.31 -15.63
C ASP A 18 -0.31 1.48 -15.31
N ILE A 19 -0.32 0.19 -15.68
CA ILE A 19 0.70 -0.78 -15.26
C ILE A 19 2.13 -0.40 -15.70
N GLU A 20 2.27 0.20 -16.88
CA GLU A 20 3.55 0.66 -17.45
C GLU A 20 4.25 1.74 -16.60
N PHE A 21 3.50 2.38 -15.70
CA PHE A 21 4.00 3.42 -14.81
C PHE A 21 4.90 2.86 -13.68
N LEU A 22 4.65 1.63 -13.23
CA LEU A 22 5.37 1.02 -12.11
C LEU A 22 6.83 0.76 -12.45
N ASP A 23 7.10 0.18 -13.61
CA ASP A 23 8.45 -0.24 -14.02
C ASP A 23 9.46 0.92 -14.00
N ASN A 24 8.97 2.15 -14.14
CA ASN A 24 9.79 3.34 -14.25
C ASN A 24 9.87 4.19 -12.98
N ASN A 25 9.01 3.98 -11.97
CA ASN A 25 8.83 4.99 -10.90
C ASN A 25 8.39 4.46 -9.51
N LEU A 26 8.85 3.28 -9.10
CA LEU A 26 8.46 2.66 -7.82
C LEU A 26 8.69 3.51 -6.54
N ASP A 27 9.58 4.51 -6.60
CA ASP A 27 10.08 5.19 -5.39
C ASP A 27 9.47 6.58 -5.11
N ASN A 28 8.62 7.14 -6.00
CA ASN A 28 8.35 8.58 -6.03
C ASN A 28 6.89 9.05 -5.88
N TYR A 29 5.93 8.20 -5.54
CA TYR A 29 4.53 8.64 -5.47
C TYR A 29 3.84 8.52 -4.13
N GLU A 30 3.14 9.60 -3.82
CA GLU A 30 2.17 9.71 -2.74
C GLU A 30 0.89 9.01 -3.18
N PHE A 31 0.59 7.87 -2.54
CA PHE A 31 -0.70 7.19 -2.55
C PHE A 31 -1.22 6.83 -3.94
N ILE A 32 -0.87 5.64 -4.42
CA ILE A 32 -1.22 5.17 -5.77
C ILE A 32 -1.84 3.78 -5.75
N TYR A 33 -2.59 3.46 -6.80
CA TYR A 33 -3.08 2.12 -7.05
C TYR A 33 -3.21 1.83 -8.54
N ILE A 34 -3.20 0.55 -8.90
CA ILE A 34 -3.40 0.08 -10.27
C ILE A 34 -4.50 -0.96 -10.28
N ILE A 35 -5.33 -0.90 -11.32
CA ILE A 35 -6.38 -1.88 -11.57
C ILE A 35 -6.06 -2.65 -12.85
N GLN A 36 -6.22 -3.97 -12.79
CA GLN A 36 -6.30 -4.85 -13.96
C GLN A 36 -7.53 -5.75 -13.78
N ASP A 37 -8.37 -5.86 -14.81
CA ASP A 37 -9.57 -6.70 -14.80
C ASP A 37 -10.45 -6.48 -13.55
N ASP A 38 -10.74 -5.21 -13.24
CA ASP A 38 -11.49 -4.74 -12.06
C ASP A 38 -10.87 -5.04 -10.68
N ASN A 39 -9.68 -5.64 -10.64
CA ASN A 39 -8.95 -5.95 -9.43
C ASN A 39 -7.84 -4.95 -9.16
N VAL A 40 -7.67 -4.54 -7.90
CA VAL A 40 -6.48 -3.79 -7.47
C VAL A 40 -5.29 -4.76 -7.46
N ILE A 41 -4.34 -4.55 -8.36
CA ILE A 41 -3.14 -5.39 -8.50
C ILE A 41 -1.89 -4.77 -7.87
N TYR A 42 -1.90 -3.45 -7.67
CA TYR A 42 -0.83 -2.73 -6.99
C TYR A 42 -1.41 -1.67 -6.07
N ILE A 43 -0.80 -1.50 -4.91
CA ILE A 43 -1.05 -0.35 -4.05
C ILE A 43 0.24 0.16 -3.40
N GLY A 44 0.43 1.48 -3.46
CA GLY A 44 1.56 2.18 -2.87
C GLY A 44 1.09 3.23 -1.87
N LEU A 45 1.51 3.13 -0.62
CA LEU A 45 1.08 4.04 0.45
C LEU A 45 2.30 4.71 1.10
N ASN A 46 2.38 6.04 1.00
CA ASN A 46 3.52 6.80 1.52
C ASN A 46 3.11 7.73 2.67
N PHE A 47 3.36 7.28 3.90
CA PHE A 47 3.08 8.03 5.10
C PHE A 47 4.31 8.78 5.65
N SER A 48 5.32 9.11 4.82
CA SER A 48 6.53 9.78 5.31
C SER A 48 6.33 11.20 5.84
N TYR A 49 5.23 11.86 5.52
CA TYR A 49 5.04 13.30 5.84
C TYR A 49 4.48 13.57 7.24
N GLY A 50 4.17 12.52 8.02
CA GLY A 50 3.69 12.68 9.38
C GLY A 50 3.67 11.34 10.13
N LYS A 51 3.63 11.40 11.46
CA LYS A 51 3.44 10.18 12.27
C LYS A 51 2.02 9.66 12.04
N VAL A 52 1.90 8.39 11.70
CA VAL A 52 0.60 7.69 11.64
C VAL A 52 0.37 7.02 12.98
N SER A 53 -0.84 7.13 13.52
CA SER A 53 -1.17 6.41 14.75
C SER A 53 -1.21 4.90 14.50
N GLU A 54 -0.89 4.10 15.52
CA GLU A 54 -1.03 2.63 15.45
C GLU A 54 -2.43 2.22 14.97
N THR A 55 -3.44 2.88 15.53
CA THR A 55 -4.84 2.64 15.23
C THR A 55 -5.16 2.88 13.76
N ASP A 56 -4.63 3.94 13.15
CA ASP A 56 -4.89 4.23 11.74
C ASP A 56 -4.09 3.31 10.81
N ARG A 57 -2.88 2.92 11.20
CA ARG A 57 -2.12 1.87 10.52
C ARG A 57 -2.93 0.56 10.50
N GLN A 58 -3.39 0.08 11.66
CA GLN A 58 -4.20 -1.12 11.77
C GLN A 58 -5.48 -1.06 10.90
N LYS A 59 -6.15 0.09 10.83
CA LYS A 59 -7.33 0.27 9.95
C LYS A 59 -6.96 0.15 8.48
N VAL A 60 -5.86 0.79 8.06
CA VAL A 60 -5.37 0.67 6.68
C VAL A 60 -5.03 -0.77 6.36
N GLU A 61 -4.28 -1.46 7.22
CA GLU A 61 -3.92 -2.86 7.06
C GLU A 61 -5.16 -3.76 6.95
N ASN A 62 -6.15 -3.57 7.84
CA ASN A 62 -7.41 -4.31 7.80
C ASN A 62 -8.20 -4.09 6.50
N SER A 63 -8.18 -2.87 5.95
CA SER A 63 -8.79 -2.58 4.65
C SER A 63 -8.07 -3.30 3.50
N LEU A 64 -6.77 -3.56 3.62
CA LEU A 64 -5.98 -4.24 2.59
C LEU A 64 -6.15 -5.75 2.60
N THR A 65 -6.47 -6.38 3.73
CA THR A 65 -6.53 -7.84 3.92
C THR A 65 -7.37 -8.59 2.88
N ASN A 66 -8.34 -7.91 2.25
CA ASN A 66 -9.23 -8.49 1.25
C ASN A 66 -8.72 -8.42 -0.20
N LEU A 67 -7.57 -7.80 -0.45
CA LEU A 67 -6.99 -7.67 -1.79
C LEU A 67 -6.27 -8.97 -2.24
N LYS A 68 -7.06 -9.98 -2.59
CA LYS A 68 -6.54 -11.32 -2.93
C LYS A 68 -5.64 -11.35 -4.18
N ASN A 69 -5.93 -10.48 -5.15
CA ASN A 69 -5.22 -10.38 -6.43
C ASN A 69 -4.06 -9.38 -6.39
N LEU A 70 -3.62 -8.95 -5.20
CA LEU A 70 -2.55 -7.97 -5.07
C LEU A 70 -1.21 -8.60 -5.44
N LYS A 71 -0.59 -8.08 -6.49
CA LYS A 71 0.72 -8.51 -6.99
C LYS A 71 1.87 -7.64 -6.50
N GLY A 72 1.59 -6.37 -6.26
CA GLY A 72 2.59 -5.43 -5.76
C GLY A 72 2.10 -4.62 -4.58
N PHE A 73 2.92 -4.54 -3.54
CA PHE A 73 2.66 -3.73 -2.36
C PHE A 73 3.87 -2.87 -2.01
N SER A 74 3.64 -1.57 -1.84
CA SER A 74 4.65 -0.65 -1.34
C SER A 74 4.09 0.13 -0.18
N VAL A 75 4.83 0.17 0.94
CA VAL A 75 4.41 0.99 2.08
C VAL A 75 5.58 1.60 2.83
N ARG A 76 5.40 2.85 3.24
CA ARG A 76 6.34 3.63 4.05
C ARG A 76 5.63 4.27 5.24
N TYR A 77 5.88 3.78 6.44
CA TYR A 77 5.37 4.37 7.70
C TYR A 77 6.46 5.02 8.55
N LYS A 78 7.74 4.96 8.12
CA LYS A 78 8.94 5.31 8.90
C LYS A 78 9.19 4.41 10.10
N GLU A 79 8.16 4.00 10.84
CA GLU A 79 8.23 3.26 12.10
C GLU A 79 7.84 1.77 11.97
N ILE A 80 7.93 1.20 10.76
CA ILE A 80 7.84 -0.26 10.62
C ILE A 80 9.19 -0.86 11.00
N ASP A 81 9.23 -1.60 12.11
CA ASP A 81 10.43 -2.26 12.63
C ASP A 81 10.47 -3.76 12.25
N GLU A 82 9.33 -4.33 11.84
CA GLU A 82 9.18 -5.72 11.40
C GLU A 82 8.21 -5.84 10.22
N VAL A 83 8.36 -6.86 9.37
CA VAL A 83 7.42 -7.10 8.26
C VAL A 83 6.05 -7.48 8.82
N PRO A 84 4.98 -6.69 8.60
CA PRO A 84 3.68 -6.97 9.21
C PRO A 84 3.08 -8.30 8.76
N ASP A 85 2.49 -9.06 9.69
CA ASP A 85 1.94 -10.39 9.41
C ASP A 85 0.79 -10.41 8.39
N PHE A 86 0.07 -9.29 8.22
CA PHE A 86 -1.02 -9.22 7.23
C PHE A 86 -0.51 -9.40 5.79
N ILE A 87 0.78 -9.16 5.52
CA ILE A 87 1.40 -9.39 4.21
C ILE A 87 1.23 -10.86 3.78
N ARG A 88 1.15 -11.80 4.74
CA ARG A 88 0.88 -13.22 4.46
C ARG A 88 -0.47 -13.48 3.79
N ASN A 89 -1.39 -12.51 3.79
CA ASN A 89 -2.71 -12.61 3.16
C ASN A 89 -2.67 -12.34 1.65
N PHE A 90 -1.63 -11.67 1.15
CA PHE A 90 -1.44 -11.42 -0.29
C PHE A 90 -0.81 -12.65 -0.96
N LYS A 91 -1.65 -13.60 -1.37
CA LYS A 91 -1.20 -14.90 -1.91
C LYS A 91 -0.53 -14.78 -3.28
N ASP A 92 -0.89 -13.76 -4.04
CA ASP A 92 -0.36 -13.50 -5.38
C ASP A 92 0.73 -12.41 -5.38
N LEU A 93 1.29 -12.07 -4.21
CA LEU A 93 2.28 -11.00 -4.09
C LEU A 93 3.60 -11.39 -4.76
N GLU A 94 3.96 -10.68 -5.82
CA GLU A 94 5.18 -10.83 -6.60
C GLU A 94 6.24 -9.79 -6.18
N SER A 95 5.82 -8.60 -5.73
CA SER A 95 6.70 -7.50 -5.36
C SER A 95 6.29 -6.84 -4.05
N LEU A 96 7.26 -6.70 -3.14
CA LEU A 96 7.10 -6.05 -1.84
C LEU A 96 8.19 -4.99 -1.65
N ASN A 97 7.78 -3.71 -1.57
CA ASN A 97 8.68 -2.59 -1.29
C ASN A 97 8.40 -2.02 0.11
N LEU A 98 9.30 -2.32 1.04
CA LEU A 98 9.29 -1.77 2.40
C LEU A 98 10.48 -0.82 2.64
N LYS A 99 11.09 -0.28 1.58
CA LYS A 99 12.22 0.65 1.70
C LYS A 99 11.80 1.90 2.48
N GLN A 100 12.76 2.48 3.19
CA GLN A 100 12.56 3.67 4.03
C GLN A 100 11.58 3.45 5.20
N ASN A 101 11.53 2.22 5.71
CA ASN A 101 11.07 1.87 7.05
C ASN A 101 12.29 1.56 7.94
N ASN A 102 12.05 1.26 9.22
CA ASN A 102 13.06 0.94 10.24
C ASN A 102 13.35 -0.57 10.38
N LEU A 103 13.06 -1.35 9.33
CA LEU A 103 13.30 -2.80 9.31
C LEU A 103 14.77 -3.10 9.60
N LYS A 104 15.03 -4.02 10.55
CA LYS A 104 16.36 -4.48 10.95
C LYS A 104 16.70 -5.84 10.35
#